data_AF-A0A3S1ESS9-F1
#
_entry.id   AF-A0A3S1ESS9-F1
#
_cell.length_a   1.000
_cell.length_b   1.000
_cell.length_c   1.000
_cell.angle_alpha   90.00
_cell.angle_beta   90.00
_cell.angle_gamma   90.00
#
_symmetry.space_group_name_H-M   'P 1'
#
loop_
_entity.id
_entity.type
_entity.pdbx_description
1 polymer ?
#
loop_
_entity_poly.entity_id
_entity_poly.type
_entity_poly.pdbx_seq_one_letter_code
_entity_poly.pdbx_strand_id
1 'polypeptide(L)'
;LQHALIRQAEAQMRSAEAELNLATKAFDRRRELIRSSAVSQAQVDETDAARSRAEAAVAAASAALEAQRQRIAVLDAQREAAVAAVAQARAAEELAQIDLDNTVVRAPIGGVIGNRQVRIGRLVAPGASLLDIVPVNDLWVVANFKETQIEHIRPGQSVRVTIDGYPNTTFEGVVDSFAPGSGSAFSLLPADNAT
;
A
#
# COMPACT_ATOMS: atom_id res chain seq x y z
N LEU A 1 -18.71 -19.95 14.17
CA LEU A 1 -19.82 -19.77 15.15
C LEU A 1 -21.13 -19.39 14.48
N GLN A 2 -21.18 -18.35 13.63
CA GLN A 2 -22.42 -17.89 12.98
C GLN A 2 -23.18 -18.98 12.19
N HIS A 3 -22.49 -19.80 11.40
CA HIS A 3 -23.13 -20.93 10.70
C HIS A 3 -23.79 -21.96 11.64
N ALA A 4 -23.28 -22.14 12.85
CA ALA A 4 -23.91 -23.04 13.83
C ALA A 4 -25.22 -22.44 14.36
N LEU A 5 -25.26 -21.12 14.58
CA LEU A 5 -26.48 -20.40 14.97
C LEU A 5 -27.54 -20.42 13.85
N ILE A 6 -27.12 -20.31 12.59
CA ILE A 6 -28.03 -20.49 11.44
C ILE A 6 -28.61 -21.89 11.42
N ARG A 7 -27.78 -22.94 11.58
CA ARG A 7 -28.28 -24.33 11.64
C ARG A 7 -29.23 -24.56 12.81
N GLN A 8 -28.99 -23.91 13.96
CA GLN A 8 -29.90 -23.93 15.10
C GLN A 8 -31.23 -23.26 14.75
N ALA A 9 -31.21 -22.07 14.15
CA ALA A 9 -32.42 -21.36 13.72
C ALA A 9 -33.20 -22.14 12.63
N GLU A 10 -32.51 -22.80 11.69
CA GLU A 10 -33.12 -23.71 10.71
C GLU A 10 -33.77 -24.93 11.37
N ALA A 11 -33.19 -25.47 12.44
CA ALA A 11 -33.80 -26.55 13.20
C ALA A 11 -35.06 -26.08 13.95
N GLN A 12 -35.02 -24.89 14.55
CA GLN A 12 -36.18 -24.28 15.23
C GLN A 12 -37.32 -23.98 14.25
N MET A 13 -37.00 -23.44 13.07
CA MET A 13 -37.97 -23.17 12.02
C MET A 13 -38.65 -24.46 11.53
N ARG A 14 -37.87 -25.52 11.28
CA ARG A 14 -38.42 -26.84 10.93
C ARG A 14 -39.31 -27.43 12.03
N SER A 15 -38.98 -27.21 13.30
CA SER A 15 -39.83 -27.63 14.43
C SER A 15 -41.17 -26.89 14.42
N ALA A 16 -41.15 -25.57 14.23
CA ALA A 16 -42.35 -24.75 14.14
C ALA A 16 -43.23 -25.13 12.93
N GLU A 17 -42.62 -25.45 11.78
CA GLU A 17 -43.35 -25.95 10.60
C GLU A 17 -44.03 -27.29 10.88
N ALA A 18 -43.37 -28.20 11.61
CA ALA A 18 -43.95 -29.48 12.00
C ALA A 18 -45.17 -29.29 12.93
N GLU A 19 -45.08 -28.37 13.89
CA GLU A 19 -46.18 -27.99 14.77
C GLU A 19 -47.34 -27.35 14.01
N LEU A 20 -47.06 -26.44 13.07
CA LEU A 20 -48.07 -25.85 12.20
C LEU A 20 -48.77 -26.93 11.37
N ASN A 21 -48.02 -27.85 10.78
CA ASN A 21 -48.61 -28.97 10.03
C ASN A 21 -49.55 -29.83 10.88
N LEU A 22 -49.17 -30.09 12.15
CA LEU A 22 -50.03 -30.81 13.09
C LEU A 22 -51.29 -30.01 13.42
N ALA A 23 -51.15 -28.72 13.73
CA ALA A 23 -52.24 -27.83 14.09
C ALA A 23 -53.25 -27.64 12.93
N THR A 24 -52.75 -27.48 11.70
CA THR A 24 -53.56 -27.41 10.48
C THR A 24 -54.35 -28.71 10.27
N LYS A 25 -53.70 -29.88 10.36
CA LYS A 25 -54.41 -31.17 10.25
C LYS A 25 -55.45 -31.38 11.36
N ALA A 26 -55.17 -30.90 12.58
CA ALA A 26 -56.11 -30.97 13.68
C ALA A 26 -57.33 -30.07 13.44
N PHE A 27 -57.11 -28.83 12.98
CA PHE A 27 -58.16 -27.90 12.60
C PHE A 27 -59.02 -28.44 11.46
N ASP A 28 -58.42 -28.91 10.37
CA ASP A 28 -59.14 -29.46 9.20
C ASP A 28 -60.02 -30.64 9.60
N ARG A 29 -59.49 -31.54 10.44
CA ARG A 29 -60.25 -32.69 10.96
C ARG A 29 -61.42 -32.26 11.85
N ARG A 30 -61.23 -31.31 12.78
CA ARG A 30 -62.34 -30.82 13.64
C ARG A 30 -63.39 -30.08 12.81
N ARG A 31 -62.96 -29.32 11.80
CA ARG A 31 -63.83 -28.60 10.86
C ARG A 31 -64.68 -29.56 10.01
N GLU A 32 -64.21 -30.75 9.70
CA GLU A 32 -65.03 -31.77 9.05
C GLU A 32 -66.01 -32.43 10.03
N LEU A 33 -65.56 -32.78 11.23
CA LEU A 33 -66.39 -33.46 12.24
C LEU A 33 -67.58 -32.61 12.74
N ILE A 34 -67.47 -31.28 12.73
CA ILE A 34 -68.58 -30.41 13.11
C ILE A 34 -69.73 -30.43 12.10
N ARG A 35 -69.44 -30.72 10.81
CA ARG A 35 -70.47 -30.90 9.78
C ARG A 35 -71.35 -32.12 10.05
N SER A 36 -70.77 -33.16 10.66
CA SER A 36 -71.48 -34.34 11.16
C SER A 36 -72.01 -34.19 12.59
N SER A 37 -71.99 -32.98 13.16
CA SER A 37 -72.39 -32.68 14.55
C SER A 37 -71.67 -33.53 15.63
N ALA A 38 -70.46 -34.01 15.33
CA ALA A 38 -69.70 -34.91 16.20
C ALA A 38 -68.80 -34.18 17.23
N VAL A 39 -68.65 -32.86 17.10
CA VAL A 39 -67.84 -31.99 17.98
C VAL A 39 -68.52 -30.65 18.21
N SER A 40 -68.12 -29.92 19.25
CA SER A 40 -68.68 -28.59 19.57
C SER A 40 -67.97 -27.46 18.80
N GLN A 41 -68.66 -26.33 18.60
CA GLN A 41 -68.06 -25.13 17.99
C GLN A 41 -66.83 -24.63 18.75
N ALA A 42 -66.88 -24.66 20.09
CA ALA A 42 -65.76 -24.26 20.94
C ALA A 42 -64.48 -25.07 20.65
N GLN A 43 -64.60 -26.35 20.28
CA GLN A 43 -63.45 -27.16 19.87
C GLN A 43 -62.88 -26.74 18.50
N VAL A 44 -63.72 -26.31 17.55
CA VAL A 44 -63.22 -25.79 16.26
C VAL A 44 -62.44 -24.49 16.49
N ASP A 45 -63.02 -23.57 17.26
CA ASP A 45 -62.41 -22.28 17.58
C ASP A 45 -61.07 -22.46 18.32
N GLU A 46 -60.97 -23.43 19.23
CA GLU A 46 -59.72 -23.79 19.91
C GLU A 46 -58.62 -24.24 18.93
N THR A 47 -58.96 -25.11 17.96
CA THR A 47 -57.99 -25.55 16.94
C THR A 47 -57.62 -24.46 15.96
N ASP A 48 -58.54 -23.54 15.63
CA ASP A 48 -58.22 -22.41 14.77
C ASP A 48 -57.23 -21.47 15.46
N ALA A 49 -57.47 -21.16 16.74
CA ALA A 49 -56.54 -20.40 17.56
C ALA A 49 -55.19 -21.11 17.72
N ALA A 50 -55.17 -22.44 17.84
CA ALA A 50 -53.93 -23.21 17.86
C ALA A 50 -53.17 -23.14 16.52
N ARG A 51 -53.86 -23.25 15.39
CA ARG A 51 -53.29 -23.09 14.05
C ARG A 51 -52.70 -21.70 13.87
N SER A 52 -53.47 -20.65 14.18
CA SER A 52 -53.01 -19.26 14.06
C SER A 52 -51.79 -18.98 14.93
N ARG A 53 -51.72 -19.54 16.16
CA ARG A 53 -50.52 -19.47 17.00
C ARG A 53 -49.31 -20.16 16.35
N ALA A 54 -49.50 -21.32 15.74
CA ALA A 54 -48.42 -22.03 15.06
C ALA A 54 -47.95 -21.29 13.79
N GLU A 55 -48.86 -20.66 13.04
CA GLU A 55 -48.50 -19.79 11.90
C GLU A 55 -47.63 -18.61 12.36
N ALA A 56 -48.01 -17.95 13.44
CA ALA A 56 -47.23 -16.86 14.03
C ALA A 56 -45.85 -17.35 14.52
N ALA A 57 -45.76 -18.57 15.07
CA ALA A 57 -44.50 -19.16 15.49
C ALA A 57 -43.57 -19.45 14.31
N VAL A 58 -44.08 -19.96 13.18
CA VAL A 58 -43.30 -20.14 11.94
C VAL A 58 -42.80 -18.79 11.42
N ALA A 59 -43.67 -17.78 11.37
CA ALA A 59 -43.29 -16.44 10.94
C ALA A 59 -42.15 -15.88 11.82
N ALA A 60 -42.25 -15.99 13.14
CA ALA A 60 -41.21 -15.56 14.07
C ALA A 60 -39.88 -16.33 13.88
N ALA A 61 -39.94 -17.65 13.72
CA ALA A 61 -38.75 -18.47 13.49
C ALA A 61 -38.08 -18.17 12.13
N SER A 62 -38.87 -17.89 11.09
CA SER A 62 -38.36 -17.50 9.78
C SER A 62 -37.62 -16.16 9.82
N ALA A 63 -38.19 -15.15 10.51
CA ALA A 63 -37.57 -13.85 10.69
C ALA A 63 -36.26 -13.95 11.49
N ALA A 64 -36.23 -14.81 12.53
CA ALA A 64 -35.02 -15.07 13.30
C ALA A 64 -33.92 -15.71 12.43
N LEU A 65 -34.27 -16.67 11.58
CA LEU A 65 -33.32 -17.29 10.64
C LEU A 65 -32.76 -16.26 9.65
N GLU A 66 -33.62 -15.43 9.07
CA GLU A 66 -33.20 -14.37 8.15
C GLU A 66 -32.23 -13.39 8.82
N ALA A 67 -32.53 -12.95 10.04
CA ALA A 67 -31.64 -12.09 10.82
C ALA A 67 -30.25 -12.73 11.03
N GLN A 68 -30.19 -14.04 11.32
CA GLN A 68 -28.91 -14.74 11.46
C GLN A 68 -28.14 -14.86 10.13
N ARG A 69 -28.85 -14.97 9.00
CA ARG A 69 -28.23 -14.97 7.66
C ARG A 69 -27.69 -13.60 7.29
N GLN A 70 -28.44 -12.53 7.53
CA GLN A 70 -27.99 -11.15 7.29
C GLN A 70 -26.75 -10.80 8.13
N ARG A 71 -26.61 -11.37 9.33
CA ARG A 71 -25.41 -11.23 10.16
C ARG A 71 -24.13 -11.69 9.45
N ILE A 72 -24.19 -12.67 8.54
CA ILE A 72 -23.01 -13.11 7.76
C ILE A 72 -22.50 -11.97 6.88
N ALA A 73 -23.37 -11.29 6.15
CA ALA A 73 -22.97 -10.18 5.29
C ALA A 73 -22.27 -9.06 6.08
N VAL A 74 -22.74 -8.79 7.31
CA VAL A 74 -22.08 -7.84 8.23
C VAL A 74 -20.70 -8.34 8.66
N LEU A 75 -20.56 -9.62 9.01
CA LEU A 75 -19.28 -10.21 9.40
C LEU A 75 -18.29 -10.24 8.23
N ASP A 76 -18.75 -10.49 7.01
CA ASP A 76 -17.92 -10.48 5.81
C ASP A 76 -17.39 -9.06 5.54
N ALA A 77 -18.26 -8.04 5.60
CA ALA A 77 -17.84 -6.65 5.49
C ALA A 77 -16.83 -6.25 6.59
N GLN A 78 -17.04 -6.68 7.84
CA GLN A 78 -16.10 -6.46 8.93
C GLN A 78 -14.77 -7.16 8.69
N ARG A 79 -14.79 -8.38 8.11
CA ARG A 79 -13.59 -9.12 7.74
C ARG A 79 -12.80 -8.39 6.66
N GLU A 80 -13.47 -7.89 5.62
CA GLU A 80 -12.82 -7.11 4.56
C GLU A 80 -12.18 -5.84 5.12
N ALA A 81 -12.90 -5.11 5.97
CA ALA A 81 -12.37 -3.93 6.65
C ALA A 81 -11.14 -4.26 7.51
N ALA A 82 -11.16 -5.38 8.25
CA ALA A 82 -10.02 -5.82 9.04
C ALA A 82 -8.81 -6.21 8.16
N VAL A 83 -9.04 -6.88 7.03
CA VAL A 83 -7.98 -7.22 6.06
C VAL A 83 -7.37 -5.94 5.49
N ALA A 84 -8.19 -4.94 5.13
CA ALA A 84 -7.71 -3.65 4.67
C ALA A 84 -6.87 -2.93 5.74
N ALA A 85 -7.31 -2.97 7.00
CA ALA A 85 -6.56 -2.40 8.13
C ALA A 85 -5.19 -3.07 8.32
N VAL A 86 -5.11 -4.40 8.16
CA VAL A 86 -3.83 -5.12 8.19
C VAL A 86 -2.93 -4.72 7.03
N ALA A 87 -3.46 -4.58 5.82
CA ALA A 87 -2.68 -4.12 4.67
C ALA A 87 -2.13 -2.70 4.88
N GLN A 88 -2.94 -1.79 5.43
CA GLN A 88 -2.51 -0.44 5.79
C GLN A 88 -1.41 -0.46 6.88
N ALA A 89 -1.56 -1.30 7.90
CA ALA A 89 -0.56 -1.43 8.95
C ALA A 89 0.79 -1.96 8.41
N ARG A 90 0.76 -2.92 7.49
CA ARG A 90 1.98 -3.42 6.82
C ARG A 90 2.65 -2.36 5.96
N ALA A 91 1.88 -1.55 5.22
CA ALA A 91 2.44 -0.44 4.46
C ALA A 91 3.09 0.61 5.37
N ALA A 92 2.50 0.87 6.55
CA ALA A 92 3.09 1.76 7.54
C ALA A 92 4.38 1.19 8.16
N GLU A 93 4.42 -0.12 8.40
CA GLU A 93 5.63 -0.84 8.83
C GLU A 93 6.74 -0.75 7.78
N GLU A 94 6.43 -0.99 6.51
CA GLU A 94 7.38 -0.88 5.40
C GLU A 94 7.93 0.54 5.26
N LEU A 95 7.07 1.56 5.38
CA LEU A 95 7.50 2.95 5.37
C LEU A 95 8.44 3.26 6.54
N ALA A 96 8.13 2.79 7.74
CA ALA A 96 9.00 2.96 8.91
C ALA A 96 10.34 2.23 8.74
N GLN A 97 10.35 1.08 8.06
CA GLN A 97 11.58 0.36 7.73
C GLN A 97 12.43 1.15 6.71
N ILE A 98 11.82 1.74 5.68
CA ILE A 98 12.50 2.61 4.73
C ILE A 98 13.12 3.82 5.44
N ASP A 99 12.38 4.45 6.36
CA ASP A 99 12.88 5.57 7.16
C ASP A 99 14.08 5.16 8.03
N LEU A 100 14.03 3.96 8.63
CA LEU A 100 15.15 3.40 9.38
C LEU A 100 16.36 3.13 8.48
N ASP A 101 16.17 2.55 7.30
CA ASP A 101 17.26 2.28 6.36
C ASP A 101 17.90 3.59 5.86
N ASN A 102 17.08 4.63 5.65
CA ASN A 102 17.53 5.98 5.27
C ASN A 102 18.34 6.70 6.36
N THR A 103 18.35 6.21 7.61
CA THR A 103 19.27 6.73 8.64
C THR A 103 20.73 6.40 8.33
N VAL A 104 20.98 5.37 7.51
CA VAL A 104 22.32 4.97 7.09
C VAL A 104 22.57 5.44 5.66
N VAL A 105 23.21 6.60 5.53
CA VAL A 105 23.58 7.15 4.22
C VAL A 105 24.76 6.36 3.64
N ARG A 106 24.53 5.67 2.52
CA ARG A 106 25.54 4.90 1.78
C ARG A 106 25.97 5.64 0.51
N ALA A 107 27.21 5.42 0.07
CA ALA A 107 27.69 5.96 -1.19
C ALA A 107 26.98 5.26 -2.38
N PRO A 108 26.33 6.00 -3.30
CA PRO A 108 25.66 5.42 -4.47
C PRO A 108 26.66 4.99 -5.56
N ILE A 109 27.85 5.60 -5.57
CA ILE A 109 28.93 5.33 -6.55
C ILE A 109 30.27 5.25 -5.84
N GLY A 110 31.24 4.57 -6.47
CA GLY A 110 32.63 4.59 -6.05
C GLY A 110 33.29 5.94 -6.38
N GLY A 111 34.12 6.44 -5.47
CA GLY A 111 34.82 7.72 -5.66
C GLY A 111 35.53 8.17 -4.38
N VAL A 112 36.04 9.39 -4.40
CA VAL A 112 36.70 10.04 -3.28
C VAL A 112 35.82 11.18 -2.76
N ILE A 113 35.76 11.36 -1.44
CA ILE A 113 35.02 12.46 -0.83
C ILE A 113 35.79 13.77 -1.09
N GLY A 114 35.21 14.66 -1.90
CA GLY A 114 35.79 15.97 -2.22
C GLY A 114 35.52 17.01 -1.13
N ASN A 115 34.28 17.08 -0.65
CA ASN A 115 33.87 18.00 0.41
C ASN A 115 33.04 17.27 1.48
N ARG A 116 33.29 17.58 2.75
CA ARG A 116 32.55 17.05 3.90
C ARG A 116 32.02 18.18 4.76
N GLN A 117 30.71 18.38 4.69
CA GLN A 117 30.01 19.49 5.36
C GLN A 117 29.43 19.09 6.73
N VAL A 118 29.44 17.80 7.07
CA VAL A 118 28.89 17.27 8.32
C VAL A 118 29.97 16.83 9.32
N ARG A 119 29.66 16.93 10.61
CA ARG A 119 30.49 16.47 11.74
C ARG A 119 29.64 15.64 12.70
N ILE A 120 30.28 14.71 13.41
CA ILE A 120 29.63 13.87 14.42
C ILE A 120 28.97 14.76 15.49
N GLY A 121 27.76 14.41 15.90
CA GLY A 121 26.97 15.15 16.88
C GLY A 121 26.10 16.28 16.30
N ARG A 122 26.23 16.60 15.01
CA ARG A 122 25.37 17.57 14.34
C ARG A 122 24.06 16.91 13.88
N LEU A 123 22.93 17.49 14.26
CA LEU A 123 21.62 17.14 13.71
C LEU A 123 21.49 17.66 12.27
N VAL A 124 20.99 16.83 11.37
CA VAL A 124 20.80 17.16 9.95
C VAL A 124 19.35 16.92 9.55
N ALA A 125 18.82 17.78 8.70
CA ALA A 125 17.49 17.64 8.13
C ALA A 125 17.54 16.85 6.81
N PRO A 126 16.46 16.14 6.44
CA PRO A 126 16.33 15.51 5.13
C PRO A 126 16.58 16.52 4.00
N GLY A 127 17.31 16.09 2.96
CA GLY A 127 17.67 16.92 1.81
C GLY A 127 18.89 17.83 2.01
N ALA A 128 19.48 17.89 3.22
CA ALA A 128 20.75 18.58 3.42
C ALA A 128 21.89 17.84 2.71
N SER A 129 22.70 18.55 1.92
CA SER A 129 23.94 17.98 1.38
C SER A 129 24.94 17.75 2.51
N LEU A 130 25.51 16.54 2.58
CA LEU A 130 26.45 16.15 3.62
C LEU A 130 27.88 15.96 3.07
N LEU A 131 27.98 15.33 1.90
CA LEU A 131 29.21 14.82 1.31
C LEU A 131 29.12 14.92 -0.21
N ASP A 132 30.20 15.37 -0.86
CA ASP A 132 30.35 15.33 -2.31
C ASP A 132 31.29 14.18 -2.69
N ILE A 133 30.83 13.28 -3.57
CA ILE A 133 31.61 12.14 -4.06
C ILE A 133 32.10 12.46 -5.47
N VAL A 134 33.42 12.41 -5.68
CA VAL A 134 34.08 12.61 -6.96
C VAL A 134 34.47 11.25 -7.54
N PRO A 135 33.90 10.83 -8.69
CA PRO A 135 34.29 9.61 -9.38
C PRO A 135 35.76 9.70 -9.84
N VAL A 136 36.51 8.60 -9.71
CA VAL A 136 37.94 8.56 -10.06
C VAL A 136 38.25 7.83 -11.37
N ASN A 137 37.24 7.24 -12.01
CA ASN A 137 37.45 6.39 -13.19
C ASN A 137 37.48 7.16 -14.52
N ASP A 138 36.86 8.35 -14.58
CA ASP A 138 36.72 9.15 -15.80
C ASP A 138 37.12 10.60 -15.54
N LEU A 139 38.39 10.82 -15.20
CA LEU A 139 38.89 12.17 -14.90
C LEU A 139 39.30 12.88 -16.20
N TRP A 140 38.81 14.11 -16.42
CA TRP A 140 39.27 14.98 -17.51
C TRP A 140 39.89 16.26 -16.95
N VAL A 141 40.80 16.85 -17.73
CA VAL A 141 41.41 18.14 -17.41
C VAL A 141 40.84 19.19 -18.35
N VAL A 142 40.26 20.25 -17.79
CA VAL A 142 39.83 21.41 -18.57
C VAL A 142 40.99 22.38 -18.68
N ALA A 143 41.50 22.58 -19.90
CA ALA A 143 42.56 23.54 -20.18
C ALA A 143 41.98 24.78 -20.87
N ASN A 144 42.13 25.94 -20.23
CA ASN A 144 41.66 27.21 -20.78
C ASN A 144 42.74 27.82 -21.69
N PHE A 145 42.51 27.82 -22.99
CA PHE A 145 43.37 28.47 -23.99
C PHE A 145 42.72 29.74 -24.53
N LYS A 146 43.53 30.73 -24.93
CA LYS A 146 43.02 31.87 -25.69
C LYS A 146 42.54 31.38 -27.05
N GLU A 147 41.51 32.01 -27.61
CA GLU A 147 41.01 31.69 -28.94
C GLU A 147 42.08 31.84 -30.03
N THR A 148 43.03 32.76 -29.83
CA THR A 148 44.21 32.91 -30.70
C THR A 148 45.23 31.77 -30.58
N GLN A 149 45.08 30.88 -29.60
CA GLN A 149 46.02 29.80 -29.30
C GLN A 149 45.47 28.40 -29.66
N ILE A 150 44.19 28.28 -30.02
CA ILE A 150 43.57 26.99 -30.37
C ILE A 150 43.75 26.58 -31.84
N GLU A 151 44.25 27.46 -32.70
CA GLU A 151 44.39 27.24 -34.17
C GLU A 151 45.10 25.92 -34.53
N HIS A 152 46.07 25.52 -33.71
CA HIS A 152 46.91 24.34 -33.95
C HIS A 152 46.52 23.12 -33.10
N ILE A 153 45.48 23.22 -32.27
CA ILE A 153 45.04 22.12 -31.39
C ILE A 153 43.98 21.31 -32.13
N ARG A 154 44.08 19.98 -32.12
CA ARG A 154 43.08 19.07 -32.75
C ARG A 154 42.62 17.97 -31.80
N PRO A 155 41.37 17.49 -31.91
CA PRO A 155 40.93 16.31 -31.16
C PRO A 155 41.79 15.09 -31.55
N GLY A 156 42.10 14.23 -30.58
CA GLY A 156 42.98 13.09 -30.72
C GLY A 156 44.48 13.39 -30.60
N GLN A 157 44.88 14.66 -30.44
CA GLN A 157 46.28 15.02 -30.26
C GLN A 157 46.80 14.63 -28.88
N SER A 158 47.98 14.00 -28.81
CA SER A 158 48.63 13.64 -27.55
C SER A 158 49.12 14.86 -26.79
N VAL A 159 48.88 14.88 -25.48
CA VAL A 159 49.29 15.96 -24.58
C VAL A 159 50.01 15.41 -23.36
N ARG A 160 50.90 16.21 -22.78
CA ARG A 160 51.55 15.94 -21.51
C ARG A 160 51.06 16.94 -20.48
N VAL A 161 50.58 16.45 -19.35
CA VAL A 161 50.05 17.25 -18.24
C VAL A 161 50.95 17.05 -17.03
N THR A 162 51.43 18.15 -16.47
CA THR A 162 52.17 18.18 -15.20
C THR A 162 51.30 18.89 -14.17
N ILE A 163 51.19 18.34 -12.97
CA ILE A 163 50.38 18.89 -11.88
C ILE A 163 51.35 19.38 -10.80
N ASP A 164 51.18 20.60 -10.31
CA ASP A 164 52.08 21.19 -9.32
C ASP A 164 52.19 20.36 -8.02
N GLY A 165 51.12 19.66 -7.64
CA GLY A 165 51.12 18.73 -6.51
C GLY A 165 51.96 17.46 -6.73
N TYR A 166 52.34 17.15 -7.97
CA TYR A 166 53.16 15.99 -8.36
C TYR A 166 54.24 16.41 -9.37
N PRO A 167 55.24 17.20 -8.96
CA PRO A 167 56.20 17.81 -9.89
C PRO A 167 57.09 16.81 -10.64
N ASN A 168 57.23 15.59 -10.12
CA ASN A 168 58.04 14.53 -10.73
C ASN A 168 57.22 13.55 -11.59
N THR A 169 55.91 13.79 -11.75
CA THR A 169 55.02 12.91 -12.50
C THR A 169 54.45 13.66 -13.71
N THR A 170 54.68 13.11 -14.90
CA THR A 170 54.03 13.59 -16.12
C THR A 170 52.93 12.61 -16.51
N PHE A 171 51.72 13.13 -16.70
CA PHE A 171 50.59 12.36 -17.19
C PHE A 171 50.48 12.53 -18.71
N GLU A 172 50.24 11.44 -19.41
CA GLU A 172 49.94 11.46 -20.84
C GLU A 172 48.42 11.40 -21.04
N GLY A 173 47.92 12.19 -21.98
CA GLY A 173 46.50 12.24 -22.31
C GLY A 173 46.29 12.56 -23.78
N VAL A 174 45.02 12.63 -24.18
CA VAL A 174 44.60 13.03 -25.53
C VAL A 174 43.60 14.16 -25.44
N VAL A 175 43.61 15.06 -26.41
CA VAL A 175 42.56 16.07 -26.55
C VAL A 175 41.28 15.37 -26.96
N ASP A 176 40.27 15.33 -26.08
CA ASP A 176 39.00 14.69 -26.37
C ASP A 176 38.13 15.56 -27.29
N SER A 177 37.82 16.80 -26.85
CA SER A 177 36.89 17.68 -27.55
C SER A 177 37.11 19.16 -27.24
N PHE A 178 36.50 20.03 -28.05
CA PHE A 178 36.43 21.47 -27.81
C PHE A 178 35.02 21.86 -27.39
N ALA A 179 34.90 22.78 -26.42
CA ALA A 179 33.61 23.38 -26.10
C ALA A 179 33.15 24.28 -27.26
N PRO A 180 31.90 24.17 -27.74
CA PRO A 180 31.40 24.95 -28.89
C PRO A 180 31.17 26.44 -28.61
N GLY A 181 31.54 26.96 -27.42
CA GLY A 181 31.41 28.37 -27.05
C GLY A 181 32.40 28.80 -25.95
N SER A 182 32.71 30.11 -25.88
CA SER A 182 33.65 30.64 -24.88
C SER A 182 33.00 30.70 -23.49
N GLY A 183 33.75 30.37 -22.43
CA GLY A 183 33.26 30.45 -21.04
C GLY A 183 32.84 31.86 -20.62
N SER A 184 33.38 32.89 -21.26
CA SER A 184 32.99 34.31 -21.07
C SER A 184 31.60 34.64 -21.58
N ALA A 185 31.06 33.88 -22.55
CA ALA A 185 29.70 34.09 -23.06
C ALA A 185 28.62 33.54 -22.12
N PHE A 186 28.99 32.70 -21.14
CA PHE A 186 28.06 32.01 -20.24
C PHE A 186 28.28 32.31 -18.74
N SER A 187 29.21 33.20 -18.38
CA SER A 187 29.47 33.55 -16.97
C SER A 187 28.73 34.82 -16.55
N LEU A 188 27.99 34.75 -15.43
CA LEU A 188 27.33 35.91 -14.79
C LEU A 188 28.29 36.77 -13.94
N LEU A 189 29.56 36.35 -13.77
CA LEU A 189 30.61 37.10 -13.08
C LEU A 189 31.93 37.07 -13.90
N PRO A 190 32.77 38.12 -13.87
CA PRO A 190 33.99 38.21 -14.67
C PRO A 190 34.98 37.08 -14.37
N ALA A 191 35.71 36.63 -15.39
CA ALA A 191 36.70 35.57 -15.29
C ALA A 191 37.93 36.03 -14.47
N ASP A 192 38.27 35.26 -13.43
CA ASP A 192 39.50 35.43 -12.67
C ASP A 192 40.60 34.58 -13.33
N ASN A 193 41.40 35.22 -14.19
CA ASN A 193 42.55 34.59 -14.83
C ASN A 193 43.81 34.97 -14.02
N ALA A 194 44.28 34.10 -13.14
CA ALA A 194 45.58 34.23 -12.48
C ALA A 194 46.71 34.04 -13.51
N THR A 195 47.61 35.02 -13.62
CA THR A 195 48.84 35.00 -14.45
C THR A 195 49.88 34.01 -13.96
#